data_AF-A0A8S3I2R0-F1
#
_entry.id   AF-A0A8S3I2R0-F1
#
_cell.length_a   1.000
_cell.length_b   1.000
_cell.length_c   1.000
_cell.angle_alpha   90.00
_cell.angle_beta   90.00
_cell.angle_gamma   90.00
#
_symmetry.space_group_name_H-M   'P 1'
#
loop_
_entity.id
_entity.type
_entity.pdbx_description
1 polymer ?
#
loop_
_entity_poly.entity_id
_entity_poly.type
_entity_poly.pdbx_seq_one_letter_code
_entity_poly.pdbx_strand_id
1 'polypeptide(L)'
;RSENQKLIDIIDEKHVAVKLYPTINNTIRTLQTSYNEYEVTQIFDDQCTQKELFEQILAQPTNEIFTGSNLLLCTLGLTNSGKTHTMFGTTDEPGLIPKCLHRIFLNVGSNIDEKVLFKPIGLENLMPTIDCDLNVEVAVRNYIFKDEKQRMRLPKLIQQQNTFEDLSIEDERYSIWISFFELYNENIVDLLVQPKYMKMRKNLRLMQNEHS
;
A
#
# COMPACT_ATOMS: atom_id res chain seq x y z
N ARG A 1 -19.22 20.76 28.12
CA ARG A 1 -17.82 20.44 27.73
C ARG A 1 -17.69 18.94 27.80
N SER A 2 -17.90 18.25 26.67
CA SER A 2 -17.81 16.80 26.58
C SER A 2 -16.34 16.41 26.59
N GLU A 3 -15.87 15.85 27.70
CA GLU A 3 -14.61 15.11 27.73
C GLU A 3 -14.69 14.01 26.67
N ASN A 4 -13.73 13.98 25.74
CA ASN A 4 -13.54 12.86 24.83
C ASN A 4 -13.16 11.64 25.67
N GLN A 5 -14.16 10.89 26.15
CA GLN A 5 -13.91 9.59 26.74
C GLN A 5 -13.37 8.67 25.65
N LYS A 6 -12.13 8.20 25.84
CA LYS A 6 -11.52 7.19 24.98
C LYS A 6 -12.43 5.96 25.00
N LEU A 7 -12.95 5.57 23.84
CA LEU A 7 -13.86 4.42 23.68
C LEU A 7 -13.10 3.09 23.54
N ILE A 8 -11.78 3.17 23.38
CA ILE A 8 -10.88 2.06 23.11
C ILE A 8 -9.73 2.19 24.11
N ASP A 9 -9.55 1.14 24.91
CA ASP A 9 -8.47 1.01 25.88
C ASP A 9 -7.50 -0.07 25.40
N ILE A 10 -6.25 0.30 25.17
CA ILE A 10 -5.18 -0.63 24.80
C ILE A 10 -4.70 -1.28 26.11
N ILE A 11 -4.87 -2.60 26.23
CA ILE A 11 -4.47 -3.35 27.43
C ILE A 11 -2.97 -3.66 27.34
N ASP A 12 -2.54 -4.17 26.19
CA ASP A 12 -1.15 -4.48 25.86
C ASP A 12 -0.93 -4.43 24.34
N GLU A 13 0.19 -4.96 23.85
CA GLU A 13 0.57 -4.96 22.43
C GLU A 13 -0.36 -5.78 21.50
N LYS A 14 -1.26 -6.59 22.06
CA LYS A 14 -2.13 -7.52 21.31
C LYS A 14 -3.59 -7.47 21.72
N HIS A 15 -3.90 -6.98 22.91
CA HIS A 15 -5.25 -6.97 23.46
C HIS A 15 -5.82 -5.55 23.56
N VAL A 16 -7.04 -5.38 23.08
CA VAL A 16 -7.78 -4.11 23.14
C VAL A 16 -9.16 -4.32 23.72
N ALA A 17 -9.58 -3.42 24.62
CA ALA A 17 -10.93 -3.37 25.16
C ALA A 17 -11.73 -2.23 24.51
N VAL A 18 -12.88 -2.57 23.95
CA VAL A 18 -13.84 -1.60 23.40
C VAL A 18 -14.95 -1.40 24.41
N LYS A 19 -15.09 -0.15 24.88
CA LYS A 19 -16.13 0.24 25.83
C LYS A 19 -17.50 0.17 25.17
N LEU A 20 -18.41 -0.61 25.76
CA LEU A 20 -19.79 -0.68 25.34
C LEU A 20 -20.60 0.50 25.90
N TYR A 21 -21.69 0.84 25.20
CA TYR A 21 -22.61 1.85 25.70
C TYR A 21 -23.14 1.44 27.09
N PRO A 22 -23.14 2.36 28.07
CA PRO A 22 -23.56 2.03 29.42
C PRO A 22 -25.02 1.58 29.42
N THR A 23 -25.27 0.40 29.99
CA THR A 23 -26.60 -0.12 30.22
C THR A 23 -27.05 0.22 31.65
N ILE A 24 -28.31 0.61 31.81
CA ILE A 24 -28.90 0.84 33.13
C ILE A 24 -29.17 -0.52 33.76
N ASN A 25 -28.48 -0.82 34.86
CA ASN A 25 -28.76 -2.03 35.60
C ASN A 25 -29.99 -1.81 36.49
N ASN A 26 -31.14 -2.31 36.05
CA ASN A 26 -32.47 -2.03 36.64
C ASN A 26 -32.59 -2.46 38.12
N THR A 27 -31.70 -3.33 38.59
CA THR A 27 -31.68 -3.84 39.96
C THR A 27 -30.97 -2.91 40.95
N ILE A 28 -29.99 -2.10 40.49
CA ILE A 28 -29.12 -1.29 41.38
C ILE A 28 -29.15 0.21 41.03
N ARG A 29 -29.83 0.63 39.95
CA ARG A 29 -29.81 2.03 39.43
C ARG A 29 -28.37 2.59 39.32
N THR A 30 -27.41 1.73 39.01
CA THR A 30 -26.03 2.10 38.73
C THR A 30 -25.75 1.94 37.24
N LEU A 31 -24.93 2.85 36.70
CA LEU A 31 -24.39 2.71 35.35
C LEU A 31 -23.33 1.61 35.37
N GLN A 32 -23.59 0.50 34.69
CA GLN A 32 -22.60 -0.53 34.49
C GLN A 32 -21.94 -0.30 33.13
N THR A 33 -20.62 -0.16 33.13
CA THR A 33 -19.83 -0.13 31.90
C THR A 33 -19.33 -1.55 31.65
N SER A 34 -19.63 -2.10 30.48
CA SER A 34 -19.07 -3.36 29.99
C SER A 34 -18.08 -3.10 28.87
N TYR A 35 -17.21 -4.08 28.62
CA TYR A 35 -16.18 -4.02 27.60
C TYR A 35 -16.21 -5.30 26.78
N ASN A 36 -15.92 -5.17 25.48
CA ASN A 36 -15.57 -6.32 24.63
C ASN A 36 -14.07 -6.31 24.41
N GLU A 37 -13.41 -7.41 24.71
CA GLU A 37 -11.98 -7.58 24.48
C GLU A 37 -11.74 -8.29 23.15
N TYR A 38 -10.72 -7.86 22.43
CA TYR A 38 -10.29 -8.43 21.16
C TYR A 38 -8.78 -8.66 21.18
N GLU A 39 -8.35 -9.80 20.65
CA GLU A 39 -6.96 -10.13 20.42
C GLU A 39 -6.63 -9.92 18.94
N VAL A 40 -5.51 -9.26 18.68
CA VAL A 40 -4.94 -9.06 17.34
C VAL A 40 -3.46 -9.42 17.37
N THR A 41 -2.87 -9.61 16.20
CA THR A 41 -1.43 -9.93 16.09
C THR A 41 -0.56 -8.84 16.69
N GLN A 42 -0.95 -7.58 16.48
CA GLN A 42 -0.24 -6.42 16.96
C GLN A 42 -1.14 -5.17 16.97
N ILE A 43 -0.95 -4.33 17.98
CA ILE A 43 -1.59 -3.02 18.14
C ILE A 43 -0.54 -1.93 17.96
N PHE A 44 -0.86 -0.94 17.15
CA PHE A 44 -0.06 0.27 16.97
C PHE A 44 -0.84 1.45 17.56
N ASP A 45 -0.24 2.13 18.53
CA ASP A 45 -0.85 3.28 19.19
C ASP A 45 -0.57 4.59 18.45
N ASP A 46 -0.94 5.72 19.07
CA ASP A 46 -0.76 7.05 18.50
C ASP A 46 0.69 7.57 18.54
N GLN A 47 1.60 6.84 19.19
CA GLN A 47 3.04 7.14 19.21
C GLN A 47 3.79 6.40 18.09
N CYS A 48 3.18 5.35 17.52
CA CYS A 48 3.78 4.61 16.42
C CYS A 48 3.96 5.48 15.17
N THR A 49 5.21 5.58 14.74
CA THR A 49 5.60 6.30 13.52
C THR A 49 5.39 5.45 12.26
N GLN A 50 5.30 6.09 11.10
CA GLN A 50 5.28 5.38 9.82
C GLN A 50 6.56 4.57 9.55
N LYS A 51 7.66 4.90 10.24
CA LYS A 51 8.91 4.13 10.18
C LYS A 51 8.76 2.80 10.89
N GLU A 52 8.40 2.85 12.17
CA GLU A 52 8.23 1.65 12.98
C GLU A 52 7.16 0.74 12.38
N LEU A 53 6.05 1.32 11.89
CA LEU A 53 4.99 0.57 11.24
C LEU A 53 5.49 -0.19 10.00
N PHE A 54 6.32 0.46 9.16
CA PHE A 54 6.92 -0.19 8.00
C PHE A 54 7.91 -1.29 8.41
N GLU A 55 8.79 -1.00 9.38
CA GLU A 55 9.82 -1.94 9.84
C GLU A 55 9.19 -3.22 10.42
N GLN A 56 8.08 -3.09 11.13
CA GLN A 56 7.42 -4.22 11.78
C GLN A 56 6.49 -5.00 10.84
N ILE A 57 5.85 -4.37 9.86
CA ILE A 57 4.88 -5.03 8.97
C ILE A 57 5.49 -5.45 7.63
N LEU A 58 6.32 -4.61 7.02
CA LEU A 58 6.67 -4.72 5.60
C LEU A 58 8.15 -4.93 5.30
N ALA A 59 9.06 -4.68 6.24
CA ALA A 59 10.50 -4.83 5.97
C ALA A 59 10.86 -6.24 5.47
N GLN A 60 10.43 -7.28 6.19
CA GLN A 60 10.68 -8.67 5.77
C GLN A 60 9.85 -9.08 4.54
N PRO A 61 8.51 -8.89 4.49
CA PRO A 61 7.73 -9.32 3.32
C PRO A 61 8.15 -8.64 2.01
N THR A 62 8.65 -7.40 2.07
CA THR A 62 9.17 -6.71 0.87
C THR A 62 10.43 -7.39 0.33
N ASN A 63 11.26 -7.97 1.20
CA ASN A 63 12.44 -8.72 0.76
C ASN A 63 12.05 -10.08 0.15
N GLU A 64 11.00 -10.72 0.67
CA GLU A 64 10.52 -12.02 0.19
C GLU A 64 9.96 -11.96 -1.24
N ILE A 65 9.56 -10.78 -1.75
CA ILE A 65 9.15 -10.59 -3.15
C ILE A 65 10.27 -11.02 -4.11
N PHE A 66 11.53 -10.76 -3.77
CA PHE A 66 12.69 -11.15 -4.57
C PHE A 66 12.95 -12.67 -4.56
N THR A 67 12.31 -13.40 -3.66
CA THR A 67 12.34 -14.87 -3.63
C THR A 67 11.14 -15.52 -4.35
N GLY A 68 10.30 -14.70 -5.00
CA GLY A 68 9.12 -15.16 -5.73
C GLY A 68 7.81 -15.12 -4.93
N SER A 69 7.80 -14.52 -3.74
CA SER A 69 6.58 -14.38 -2.93
C SER A 69 5.67 -13.26 -3.40
N ASN A 70 4.36 -13.44 -3.25
CA ASN A 70 3.35 -12.40 -3.50
C ASN A 70 3.02 -11.66 -2.20
N LEU A 71 2.92 -10.33 -2.27
CA LEU A 71 2.55 -9.47 -1.14
C LEU A 71 1.22 -8.75 -1.39
N LEU A 72 0.28 -8.87 -0.45
CA LEU A 72 -0.97 -8.13 -0.42
C LEU A 72 -1.04 -7.24 0.82
N LEU A 73 -1.18 -5.93 0.62
CA LEU A 73 -1.38 -4.95 1.67
C LEU A 73 -2.76 -4.30 1.53
N CYS A 74 -3.54 -4.34 2.61
CA CYS A 74 -4.89 -3.77 2.65
C CYS A 74 -5.09 -2.97 3.96
N THR A 75 -5.79 -1.85 3.87
CA THR A 75 -6.26 -1.09 5.06
C THR A 75 -7.78 -1.09 5.11
N LEU A 76 -8.34 -1.45 6.26
CA LEU A 76 -9.78 -1.47 6.50
C LEU A 76 -10.14 -0.52 7.65
N GLY A 77 -11.30 0.12 7.55
CA GLY A 77 -11.76 1.06 8.58
C GLY A 77 -12.72 2.12 8.04
N LEU A 78 -13.33 2.86 8.97
CA LEU A 78 -14.27 3.93 8.65
C LEU A 78 -13.60 5.13 7.97
N THR A 79 -14.39 5.99 7.33
CA THR A 79 -13.86 7.27 6.82
C THR A 79 -13.20 8.05 7.95
N ASN A 80 -12.07 8.70 7.65
CA ASN A 80 -11.26 9.44 8.61
C ASN A 80 -10.55 8.58 9.70
N SER A 81 -10.50 7.24 9.55
CA SER A 81 -9.78 6.35 10.48
C SER A 81 -8.27 6.22 10.21
N GLY A 82 -7.69 7.09 9.38
CA GLY A 82 -6.25 7.03 9.06
C GLY A 82 -5.81 6.10 7.92
N LYS A 83 -6.72 5.40 7.22
CA LYS A 83 -6.36 4.48 6.10
C LYS A 83 -5.40 5.08 5.07
N THR A 84 -5.73 6.26 4.53
CA THR A 84 -4.90 6.98 3.55
C THR A 84 -3.58 7.42 4.15
N HIS A 85 -3.59 7.82 5.43
CA HIS A 85 -2.36 8.16 6.16
C HIS A 85 -1.46 6.93 6.27
N THR A 86 -1.97 5.77 6.71
CA THR A 86 -1.19 4.52 6.77
C THR A 86 -0.64 4.12 5.40
N MET A 87 -1.47 4.10 4.35
CA MET A 87 -1.05 3.66 3.01
C MET A 87 -0.06 4.59 2.33
N PHE A 88 -0.36 5.89 2.26
CA PHE A 88 0.41 6.87 1.49
C PHE A 88 1.20 7.85 2.36
N GLY A 89 0.68 8.16 3.55
CA GLY A 89 1.27 9.12 4.47
C GLY A 89 1.15 10.56 4.00
N THR A 90 2.08 11.38 4.44
CA THR A 90 2.20 12.79 4.08
C THR A 90 3.50 13.04 3.30
N THR A 91 3.72 14.28 2.88
CA THR A 91 4.98 14.68 2.22
C THR A 91 6.20 14.60 3.12
N ASP A 92 6.00 14.66 4.43
CA ASP A 92 7.07 14.70 5.45
C ASP A 92 7.17 13.38 6.21
N GLU A 93 6.09 12.61 6.23
CA GLU A 93 6.03 11.27 6.82
C GLU A 93 5.40 10.29 5.82
N PRO A 94 6.20 9.73 4.89
CA PRO A 94 5.71 8.80 3.88
C PRO A 94 5.12 7.53 4.51
N GLY A 95 4.02 7.02 3.95
CA GLY A 95 3.35 5.81 4.44
C GLY A 95 3.97 4.51 3.92
N LEU A 96 3.22 3.43 4.02
CA LEU A 96 3.67 2.07 3.70
C LEU A 96 3.98 1.86 2.20
N ILE A 97 3.11 2.31 1.29
CA ILE A 97 3.28 2.14 -0.17
C ILE A 97 4.56 2.81 -0.67
N PRO A 98 4.81 4.11 -0.43
CA PRO A 98 6.01 4.76 -0.95
C PRO A 98 7.30 4.16 -0.37
N LYS A 99 7.30 3.71 0.89
CA LYS A 99 8.43 3.02 1.50
C LYS A 99 8.69 1.65 0.90
N CYS A 100 7.64 0.86 0.67
CA CYS A 100 7.71 -0.44 0.01
C CYS A 100 8.29 -0.32 -1.41
N LEU A 101 7.75 0.61 -2.21
CA LEU A 101 8.28 0.89 -3.54
C LEU A 101 9.74 1.33 -3.50
N HIS A 102 10.10 2.25 -2.59
CA HIS A 102 11.49 2.69 -2.45
C HIS A 102 12.42 1.53 -2.12
N ARG A 103 12.03 0.64 -1.20
CA ARG A 103 12.77 -0.58 -0.85
C ARG A 103 12.97 -1.50 -2.05
N ILE A 104 11.91 -1.73 -2.85
CA ILE A 104 11.98 -2.53 -4.08
C ILE A 104 12.97 -1.91 -5.07
N PHE A 105 12.84 -0.60 -5.36
CA PHE A 105 13.75 0.07 -6.30
C PHE A 105 15.20 0.15 -5.79
N LEU A 106 15.41 0.23 -4.48
CA LEU A 106 16.75 0.16 -3.89
C LEU A 106 17.40 -1.21 -4.13
N ASN A 107 16.70 -2.30 -3.82
CA ASN A 107 17.20 -3.67 -3.99
C ASN A 107 17.43 -4.02 -5.47
N VAL A 108 16.57 -3.52 -6.36
CA VAL A 108 16.76 -3.69 -7.80
C VAL A 108 17.97 -2.88 -8.30
N GLY A 109 18.22 -1.70 -7.74
CA GLY A 109 19.42 -0.91 -8.02
C GLY A 109 19.67 -0.67 -9.51
N SER A 110 20.89 -0.97 -9.96
CA SER A 110 21.32 -0.88 -11.36
C SER A 110 20.88 -2.07 -12.23
N ASN A 111 20.22 -3.07 -11.64
CA ASN A 111 19.86 -4.32 -12.33
C ASN A 111 18.51 -4.23 -13.07
N ILE A 112 18.01 -3.01 -13.29
CA ILE A 112 16.84 -2.76 -14.14
C ILE A 112 17.23 -3.01 -15.60
N ASP A 113 16.49 -3.86 -16.30
CA ASP A 113 16.68 -4.01 -17.74
C ASP A 113 16.19 -2.75 -18.47
N GLU A 114 17.10 -2.05 -19.15
CA GLU A 114 16.77 -0.89 -19.98
C GLU A 114 15.92 -1.28 -21.20
N LYS A 115 16.07 -2.53 -21.67
CA LYS A 115 15.26 -3.08 -22.76
C LYS A 115 14.08 -3.81 -22.13
N VAL A 116 12.88 -3.26 -22.30
CA VAL A 116 11.63 -3.91 -21.89
C VAL A 116 11.34 -5.06 -22.85
N LEU A 117 12.07 -6.17 -22.72
CA LEU A 117 12.00 -7.32 -23.64
C LEU A 117 10.70 -8.11 -23.50
N PHE A 118 10.13 -8.14 -22.29
CA PHE A 118 8.96 -8.93 -21.95
C PHE A 118 7.95 -8.11 -21.15
N LYS A 119 6.65 -8.32 -21.45
CA LYS A 119 5.51 -7.77 -20.72
C LYS A 119 4.74 -8.90 -20.03
N PRO A 120 4.33 -8.73 -18.76
CA PRO A 120 3.48 -9.70 -18.09
C PRO A 120 2.10 -9.79 -18.75
N ILE A 121 1.59 -11.02 -18.88
CA ILE A 121 0.23 -11.33 -19.31
C ILE A 121 -0.39 -12.36 -18.36
N GLY A 122 -1.58 -12.05 -17.84
CA GLY A 122 -2.19 -12.88 -16.81
C GLY A 122 -1.36 -12.85 -15.53
N LEU A 123 -1.26 -14.01 -14.85
CA LEU A 123 -0.57 -14.12 -13.56
C LEU A 123 0.90 -14.54 -13.71
N GLU A 124 1.19 -15.48 -14.61
CA GLU A 124 2.48 -16.18 -14.66
C GLU A 124 3.16 -16.12 -16.04
N ASN A 125 2.50 -15.54 -17.04
CA ASN A 125 3.01 -15.57 -18.41
C ASN A 125 3.71 -14.26 -18.78
N LEU A 126 4.66 -14.37 -19.71
CA LEU A 126 5.37 -13.26 -20.32
C LEU A 126 5.10 -13.28 -21.83
N MET A 127 4.87 -12.11 -22.42
CA MET A 127 4.85 -11.93 -23.86
C MET A 127 6.06 -11.08 -24.29
N PRO A 128 6.70 -11.38 -25.44
CA PRO A 128 7.69 -10.48 -26.02
C PRO A 128 7.05 -9.11 -26.30
N THR A 129 7.73 -8.03 -25.91
CA THR A 129 7.25 -6.68 -26.19
C THR A 129 7.44 -6.35 -27.68
N ILE A 130 6.43 -5.74 -28.30
CA ILE A 130 6.51 -5.20 -29.67
C ILE A 130 6.72 -3.68 -29.58
N ASP A 131 7.49 -3.09 -30.49
CA ASP A 131 7.85 -1.66 -30.48
C ASP A 131 6.65 -0.71 -30.35
N CYS A 132 5.50 -1.06 -30.94
CA CYS A 132 4.28 -0.25 -30.84
C CYS A 132 3.75 -0.15 -29.41
N ASP A 133 3.82 -1.23 -28.64
CA ASP A 133 3.33 -1.27 -27.27
C ASP A 133 4.28 -0.51 -26.34
N LEU A 134 5.59 -0.63 -26.58
CA LEU A 134 6.60 0.10 -25.82
C LEU A 134 6.41 1.63 -25.93
N ASN A 135 6.07 2.12 -27.12
CA ASN A 135 5.79 3.56 -27.31
C ASN A 135 4.61 4.06 -26.48
N VAL A 136 3.57 3.23 -26.32
CA VAL A 136 2.40 3.57 -25.48
C VAL A 136 2.80 3.63 -24.01
N GLU A 137 3.53 2.62 -23.52
CA GLU A 137 3.99 2.56 -22.13
C GLU A 137 4.95 3.74 -21.80
N VAL A 138 5.87 4.06 -22.72
CA VAL A 138 6.77 5.20 -22.60
C VAL A 138 6.00 6.53 -22.57
N ALA A 139 4.95 6.68 -23.38
CA ALA A 139 4.11 7.88 -23.37
C ALA A 139 3.36 8.04 -22.03
N VAL A 140 2.82 6.95 -21.46
CA VAL A 140 2.18 6.96 -20.14
C VAL A 140 3.19 7.30 -19.05
N ARG A 141 4.37 6.67 -19.06
CA ARG A 141 5.50 6.99 -18.18
C ARG A 141 5.81 8.48 -18.22
N ASN A 142 6.11 9.02 -19.41
CA ASN A 142 6.47 10.43 -19.57
C ASN A 142 5.35 11.37 -19.11
N TYR A 143 4.09 10.96 -19.27
CA TYR A 143 2.95 11.73 -18.78
C TYR A 143 2.86 11.77 -17.26
N ILE A 144 2.95 10.61 -16.60
CA ILE A 144 2.92 10.50 -15.13
C ILE A 144 4.06 11.33 -14.53
N PHE A 145 5.22 11.28 -15.17
CA PHE A 145 6.42 11.91 -14.66
C PHE A 145 6.63 13.37 -15.13
N LYS A 146 5.63 14.07 -15.66
CA LYS A 146 5.82 15.46 -16.15
C LYS A 146 6.38 16.46 -15.11
N ASP A 147 6.13 16.24 -13.82
CA ASP A 147 6.67 17.10 -12.75
C ASP A 147 7.95 16.51 -12.14
N GLU A 148 9.09 17.06 -12.53
CA GLU A 148 10.41 16.62 -12.06
C GLU A 148 10.73 17.02 -10.61
N LYS A 149 10.12 18.10 -10.10
CA LYS A 149 10.51 18.67 -8.80
C LYS A 149 10.15 17.75 -7.63
N GLN A 150 9.10 16.95 -7.77
CA GLN A 150 8.68 16.00 -6.74
C GLN A 150 9.50 14.70 -6.73
N ARG A 151 10.22 14.39 -7.81
CA ARG A 151 10.91 13.09 -7.99
C ARG A 151 12.01 12.82 -6.98
N MET A 152 12.74 13.85 -6.55
CA MET A 152 13.94 13.67 -5.73
C MET A 152 13.71 13.83 -4.23
N ARG A 153 12.61 14.48 -3.82
CA ARG A 153 12.36 14.76 -2.39
C ARG A 153 12.00 13.48 -1.64
N LEU A 154 11.04 12.72 -2.15
CA LEU A 154 10.49 11.56 -1.46
C LEU A 154 11.52 10.43 -1.28
N PRO A 155 12.29 10.02 -2.31
CA PRO A 155 13.31 8.99 -2.13
C PRO A 155 14.40 9.40 -1.13
N LYS A 156 14.85 10.66 -1.17
CA LYS A 156 15.85 11.17 -0.22
C LYS A 156 15.33 11.16 1.21
N LEU A 157 14.09 11.58 1.41
CA LEU A 157 13.46 11.59 2.73
C LEU A 157 13.33 10.16 3.28
N ILE A 158 12.87 9.22 2.44
CA ILE A 158 12.75 7.82 2.83
C ILE A 158 14.12 7.22 3.19
N GLN A 159 15.16 7.50 2.39
CA GLN A 159 16.52 7.00 2.66
C GLN A 159 17.11 7.59 3.95
N GLN A 160 16.77 8.83 4.32
CA GLN A 160 17.18 9.44 5.59
C GLN A 160 16.46 8.84 6.79
N GLN A 161 15.20 8.42 6.61
CA GLN A 161 14.36 7.93 7.70
C GLN A 161 14.54 6.44 7.97
N ASN A 162 14.95 5.64 6.98
CA ASN A 162 14.95 4.18 7.07
C ASN A 162 16.34 3.61 6.75
N THR A 163 16.77 2.60 7.50
CA THR A 163 18.01 1.87 7.21
C THR A 163 17.62 0.61 6.44
N PHE A 164 18.08 0.52 5.20
CA PHE A 164 17.72 -0.53 4.28
C PHE A 164 18.97 -1.36 3.94
N GLU A 165 18.96 -2.65 4.26
CA GLU A 165 20.04 -3.57 3.88
C GLU A 165 20.03 -3.81 2.38
N ASP A 166 21.16 -3.66 1.71
CA ASP A 166 21.25 -3.98 0.29
C ASP A 166 21.18 -5.50 0.10
N LEU A 167 20.13 -5.95 -0.60
CA LEU A 167 19.90 -7.35 -0.93
C LEU A 167 20.05 -7.60 -2.44
N SER A 168 20.69 -6.68 -3.18
CA SER A 168 20.89 -6.86 -4.60
C SER A 168 21.63 -8.16 -4.91
N ILE A 169 21.09 -8.95 -5.84
CA ILE A 169 21.74 -10.16 -6.35
C ILE A 169 22.39 -9.77 -7.69
N GLU A 170 23.72 -9.93 -7.79
CA GLU A 170 24.53 -9.40 -8.92
C GLU A 170 24.15 -9.97 -10.30
N ASP A 171 23.54 -11.16 -10.37
CA ASP A 171 23.27 -11.87 -11.62
C ASP A 171 21.80 -11.83 -12.08
N GLU A 172 20.90 -11.15 -11.36
CA GLU A 172 19.50 -11.03 -11.75
C GLU A 172 19.21 -9.73 -12.50
N ARG A 173 18.28 -9.78 -13.46
CA ARG A 173 17.75 -8.59 -14.13
C ARG A 173 16.26 -8.45 -13.86
N TYR A 174 15.83 -7.23 -13.60
CA TYR A 174 14.46 -6.94 -13.24
C TYR A 174 13.77 -6.05 -14.27
N SER A 175 12.50 -6.34 -14.52
CA SER A 175 11.57 -5.41 -15.16
C SER A 175 10.40 -5.15 -14.21
N ILE A 176 10.06 -3.88 -13.99
CA ILE A 176 9.02 -3.49 -13.04
C ILE A 176 7.80 -2.98 -13.81
N TRP A 177 6.67 -3.61 -13.56
CA TRP A 177 5.38 -3.27 -14.15
C TRP A 177 4.43 -2.80 -13.05
N ILE A 178 3.76 -1.67 -13.30
CA ILE A 178 2.82 -1.08 -12.35
C ILE A 178 1.45 -0.98 -13.02
N SER A 179 0.42 -1.48 -12.33
CA SER A 179 -0.97 -1.21 -12.65
C SER A 179 -1.60 -0.41 -11.51
N PHE A 180 -2.53 0.47 -11.83
CA PHE A 180 -3.28 1.21 -10.82
C PHE A 180 -4.71 1.37 -11.27
N PHE A 181 -5.65 0.83 -10.49
CA PHE A 181 -7.07 0.81 -10.83
C PHE A 181 -7.93 1.10 -9.59
N GLU A 182 -9.15 1.51 -9.85
CA GLU A 182 -10.19 1.71 -8.84
C GLU A 182 -11.31 0.69 -9.07
N LEU A 183 -11.72 0.00 -8.01
CA LEU A 183 -12.95 -0.78 -7.97
C LEU A 183 -14.00 0.04 -7.22
N TYR A 184 -15.01 0.53 -7.95
CA TYR A 184 -16.09 1.32 -7.38
C TYR A 184 -17.43 0.92 -7.97
N ASN A 185 -18.37 0.57 -7.10
CA ASN A 185 -19.72 0.12 -7.49
C ASN A 185 -19.67 -1.02 -8.52
N GLU A 186 -18.87 -2.05 -8.26
CA GLU A 186 -18.63 -3.19 -9.16
C GLU A 186 -18.04 -2.84 -10.54
N ASN A 187 -17.52 -1.62 -10.72
CA ASN A 187 -16.84 -1.19 -11.94
C ASN A 187 -15.34 -1.08 -11.68
N ILE A 188 -14.53 -1.56 -12.63
CA ILE A 188 -13.08 -1.47 -12.58
C ILE A 188 -12.61 -0.42 -13.58
N VAL A 189 -11.84 0.54 -13.10
CA VAL A 189 -11.38 1.67 -13.89
C VAL A 189 -9.87 1.81 -13.80
N ASP A 190 -9.18 1.79 -14.94
CA ASP A 190 -7.74 2.06 -15.00
C ASP A 190 -7.43 3.53 -14.70
N LEU A 191 -6.68 3.79 -13.63
CA LEU A 191 -6.31 5.13 -13.18
C LEU A 191 -5.10 5.70 -13.92
N LEU A 192 -4.29 4.86 -14.57
CA LEU A 192 -3.14 5.29 -15.38
C LEU A 192 -3.59 5.78 -16.77
N VAL A 193 -4.77 5.36 -17.23
CA VAL A 193 -5.36 5.86 -18.47
C VAL A 193 -5.86 7.29 -18.29
N GLN A 194 -5.36 8.19 -19.15
CA GLN A 194 -5.83 9.56 -19.23
C GLN A 194 -7.32 9.61 -19.60
N PRO A 195 -8.14 10.37 -18.86
CA PRO A 195 -9.46 10.72 -19.35
C PRO A 195 -9.27 11.59 -20.59
N LYS A 196 -9.61 11.07 -21.78
CA LYS A 196 -9.75 11.93 -22.97
C LYS A 196 -10.81 12.97 -22.63
N TYR A 197 -10.53 14.26 -22.87
CA TYR A 197 -11.43 15.38 -22.57
C TYR A 197 -12.90 14.99 -22.75
N MET A 198 -13.70 15.14 -21.68
CA MET A 198 -15.14 14.81 -21.60
C MET A 198 -15.57 13.34 -21.70
N LYS A 199 -14.67 12.35 -21.81
CA LYS A 199 -15.06 10.92 -21.81
C LYS A 199 -14.73 10.25 -20.47
N MET A 200 -15.74 9.58 -19.91
CA MET A 200 -15.55 8.67 -18.78
C MET A 200 -14.57 7.57 -19.17
N ARG A 201 -13.74 7.16 -18.21
CA ARG A 201 -12.86 6.00 -18.39
C ARG A 201 -13.68 4.75 -18.65
N LYS A 202 -13.17 3.87 -19.51
CA LYS A 202 -13.86 2.64 -19.89
C LYS A 202 -13.80 1.65 -18.73
N ASN A 203 -14.93 1.01 -18.42
CA ASN A 203 -14.97 -0.09 -17.46
C ASN A 203 -14.21 -1.31 -18.02
N LEU A 204 -13.30 -1.86 -17.22
CA LEU A 204 -12.54 -3.06 -17.52
C LEU A 204 -13.38 -4.31 -17.24
N ARG A 205 -13.08 -5.40 -17.95
CA ARG A 205 -13.73 -6.70 -17.72
C ARG A 205 -12.81 -7.58 -16.88
N LEU A 206 -13.40 -8.26 -15.90
CA LEU A 206 -12.73 -9.37 -15.23
C LEU A 206 -12.62 -10.55 -16.20
N MET A 207 -11.44 -11.15 -16.25
CA MET A 207 -11.17 -12.37 -16.99
C MET A 207 -10.48 -13.35 -16.04
N GLN A 208 -10.82 -14.63 -16.17
CA GLN A 208 -10.14 -15.71 -15.46
C GLN A 208 -9.11 -16.32 -16.41
N ASN A 209 -7.90 -16.61 -15.92
CA ASN A 209 -6.94 -17.39 -16.69
C ASN A 209 -7.50 -18.81 -16.82
N GLU A 210 -7.81 -19.26 -18.03
CA GLU A 210 -8.44 -20.58 -18.20
C GLU A 210 -7.46 -21.75 -18.05
N HIS A 211 -6.14 -21.53 -18.00
CA HIS A 211 -5.15 -22.62 -17.89
C HIS A 211 -4.08 -22.28 -16.85
N SER A 212 -3.96 -23.16 -15.84
CA SER A 212 -2.80 -23.38 -14.97
C SER A 212 -2.35 -24.81 -15.16
#